data_AF-A0A927UTF6-F1
#
_entry.id   AF-A0A927UTF6-F1
#
_cell.length_a   1.000
_cell.length_b   1.000
_cell.length_c   1.000
_cell.angle_alpha   90.00
_cell.angle_beta   90.00
_cell.angle_gamma   90.00
#
_symmetry.space_group_name_H-M   'P 1'
#
loop_
_entity.id
_entity.type
_entity.pdbx_description
1 polymer ?
#
loop_
_entity_poly.entity_id
_entity_poly.type
_entity_poly.pdbx_seq_one_letter_code
_entity_poly.pdbx_strand_id
1 'polypeptide(L)'
;MKKILTLILVLTLVFVSACSKGNKNSGTDETTPIQETTSGFDVPKNYATVVLVTINPEFRLYLDVAGEVLAVEPVNDDAKSVIDNVDTKNGNISTVIEDIVEASNKGGFVDDDATFNFEIKEIKDEKVNAEDVFTKARESAENSFKALDVEVKITTTIAEDAKGDVDENESQTVPDEVHEHDYSDATCLLPATCSCGETEGEALGHDFVKGVCSRCNEVDPDFSYPSVSGKKGRWTAKFVDGDTLYSISFRISNSEEKWFGVGLGDLADNMMEGLTGEDLEMFLSYCTLFGDKYYYMGRGDGSGITSVSEDGMTVTVKGELGSEIILTRTDENEMVVKTSPDTFECLDKIPEGLVLTFVAE
;
A
#
# COMPACT_ATOMS: atom_id res chain seq x y z
N MET A 1 -27.07 31.09 39.69
CA MET A 1 -25.78 31.49 40.33
C MET A 1 -24.78 30.40 39.95
N LYS A 2 -23.69 30.60 39.21
CA LYS A 2 -22.81 31.75 38.96
C LYS A 2 -22.48 31.84 37.46
N LYS A 3 -22.45 33.07 36.95
CA LYS A 3 -21.79 33.47 35.69
C LYS A 3 -20.32 33.72 36.02
N ILE A 4 -19.36 33.18 35.25
CA ILE A 4 -17.97 33.66 35.14
C ILE A 4 -17.52 33.32 33.71
N LEU A 5 -17.58 34.24 32.76
CA LEU A 5 -16.64 35.32 32.39
C LEU A 5 -15.54 34.83 31.44
N THR A 6 -15.68 35.30 30.19
CA THR A 6 -14.80 35.24 29.02
C THR A 6 -13.42 35.84 29.28
N LEU A 7 -12.36 35.31 28.67
CA LEU A 7 -11.18 36.09 28.31
C LEU A 7 -10.56 35.56 27.00
N ILE A 8 -10.67 36.39 25.95
CA ILE A 8 -10.06 36.25 24.64
C ILE A 8 -8.69 36.95 24.71
N LEU A 9 -7.62 36.25 24.34
CA LEU A 9 -6.29 36.84 24.15
C LEU A 9 -5.90 36.68 22.67
N VAL A 10 -6.14 37.73 21.89
CA VAL A 10 -5.66 37.90 20.52
C VAL A 10 -4.24 38.46 20.61
N LEU A 11 -3.26 37.72 20.11
CA LEU A 11 -1.89 38.21 19.93
C LEU A 11 -1.61 38.37 18.43
N THR A 12 -1.77 39.59 17.93
CA THR A 12 -1.38 40.00 16.58
C THR A 12 0.09 40.41 16.57
N LEU A 13 0.91 39.72 15.76
CA LEU A 13 2.29 40.10 15.48
C LEU A 13 2.36 40.75 14.10
N VAL A 14 2.60 42.06 14.11
CA VAL A 14 2.86 42.89 12.94
C VAL A 14 4.36 42.86 12.66
N PHE A 15 4.77 42.45 11.47
CA PHE A 15 6.09 42.76 10.93
C PHE A 15 5.95 43.74 9.75
N VAL A 16 6.53 44.92 9.91
CA VAL A 16 6.73 45.92 8.87
C VAL A 16 8.22 45.97 8.56
N SER A 17 8.60 45.89 7.29
CA SER A 17 9.83 46.48 6.73
C SER A 17 9.65 46.52 5.20
N ALA A 18 9.27 47.66 4.63
CA ALA A 18 10.12 48.78 4.23
C ALA A 18 10.71 48.60 2.80
N CYS A 19 10.16 49.40 1.88
CA CYS A 19 10.52 49.50 0.47
C CYS A 19 11.91 50.11 0.23
N SER A 20 12.51 49.75 -0.91
CA SER A 20 13.50 50.55 -1.63
C SER A 20 13.06 50.70 -3.09
N LYS A 21 13.13 51.94 -3.59
CA LYS A 21 12.61 52.45 -4.88
C LYS A 21 13.68 52.54 -5.97
N GLY A 22 13.23 52.50 -7.21
CA GLY A 22 13.80 53.21 -8.38
C GLY A 22 13.66 52.38 -9.66
N ASN A 23 13.25 52.87 -10.83
CA ASN A 23 12.90 54.20 -11.34
C ASN A 23 12.16 54.01 -12.70
N LYS A 24 11.53 55.10 -13.17
CA LYS A 24 10.48 55.28 -14.19
C LYS A 24 10.87 55.09 -15.67
N ASN A 25 9.84 54.76 -16.49
CA ASN A 25 9.37 55.36 -17.78
C ASN A 25 8.86 54.23 -18.72
N SER A 26 7.92 54.36 -19.66
CA SER A 26 6.91 55.36 -20.07
C SER A 26 6.32 54.83 -21.40
N GLY A 27 4.98 54.74 -21.56
CA GLY A 27 4.25 54.57 -22.84
C GLY A 27 4.45 53.22 -23.56
N THR A 28 3.51 52.62 -24.28
CA THR A 28 2.29 53.05 -24.96
C THR A 28 1.40 51.83 -25.24
N ASP A 29 0.09 52.05 -25.42
CA ASP A 29 -0.90 51.09 -25.94
C ASP A 29 -0.39 50.29 -27.15
N GLU A 30 -0.64 48.98 -27.16
CA GLU A 30 -1.34 48.28 -28.24
C GLU A 30 -1.76 46.87 -27.79
N THR A 31 -2.93 46.46 -28.27
CA THR A 31 -3.74 45.29 -27.91
C THR A 31 -3.17 43.92 -28.34
N THR A 32 -3.68 42.88 -27.65
CA THR A 32 -3.82 41.45 -28.08
C THR A 32 -2.75 40.47 -27.56
N PRO A 33 -3.08 39.19 -27.28
CA PRO A 33 -4.18 38.60 -26.51
C PRO A 33 -3.67 38.02 -25.17
N ILE A 34 -4.57 37.74 -24.24
CA ILE A 34 -4.25 37.18 -22.91
C ILE A 34 -3.72 35.75 -23.10
N GLN A 35 -2.42 35.54 -22.84
CA GLN A 35 -1.90 34.24 -22.43
C GLN A 35 -2.01 34.18 -20.91
N GLU A 36 -2.89 33.33 -20.40
CA GLU A 36 -2.88 32.94 -19.00
C GLU A 36 -1.66 32.03 -18.77
N THR A 37 -0.66 32.59 -18.11
CA THR A 37 0.52 31.88 -17.63
C THR A 37 0.24 31.30 -16.24
N THR A 38 0.14 29.99 -16.11
CA THR A 38 0.09 29.28 -14.82
C THR A 38 1.50 28.96 -14.29
N SER A 39 1.80 29.54 -13.13
CA SER A 39 2.54 29.00 -11.97
C SER A 39 3.39 27.71 -12.13
N GLY A 40 4.72 27.86 -12.19
CA GLY A 40 5.72 27.20 -11.31
C GLY A 40 5.82 25.67 -11.15
N PHE A 41 5.03 24.84 -11.83
CA PHE A 41 5.08 23.38 -11.71
C PHE A 41 6.13 22.77 -12.66
N ASP A 42 7.02 21.93 -12.14
CA ASP A 42 8.04 21.23 -12.92
C ASP A 42 7.46 19.96 -13.54
N VAL A 43 6.97 20.07 -14.78
CA VAL A 43 6.42 18.94 -15.54
C VAL A 43 7.50 17.84 -15.75
N PRO A 44 7.21 16.57 -15.41
CA PRO A 44 8.15 15.48 -15.66
C PRO A 44 8.44 15.34 -17.16
N LYS A 45 9.66 14.95 -17.54
CA LYS A 45 10.03 14.83 -18.96
C LYS A 45 9.64 13.49 -19.60
N ASN A 46 9.44 12.48 -18.78
CA ASN A 46 9.31 11.07 -19.17
C ASN A 46 7.89 10.52 -19.02
N TYR A 47 6.87 11.38 -18.98
CA TYR A 47 5.47 10.92 -19.02
C TYR A 47 5.10 10.47 -20.44
N ALA A 48 4.16 9.53 -20.48
CA ALA A 48 3.56 8.95 -21.66
C ALA A 48 2.16 9.51 -21.93
N THR A 49 1.40 9.93 -20.91
CA THR A 49 0.06 10.52 -21.08
C THR A 49 -0.28 11.52 -19.95
N VAL A 50 -1.20 12.44 -20.21
CA VAL A 50 -1.75 13.39 -19.24
C VAL A 50 -3.25 13.19 -19.09
N VAL A 51 -3.71 12.96 -17.85
CA VAL A 51 -5.13 12.86 -17.51
C VAL A 51 -5.51 14.07 -16.65
N LEU A 52 -6.48 14.86 -17.10
CA LEU A 52 -7.15 15.88 -16.30
C LEU A 52 -8.28 15.23 -15.52
N VAL A 53 -8.29 15.44 -14.22
CA VAL A 53 -9.29 14.96 -13.27
C VAL A 53 -10.08 16.17 -12.77
N THR A 54 -11.39 16.16 -12.93
CA THR A 54 -12.28 17.26 -12.54
C THR A 54 -13.40 16.73 -11.66
N ILE A 55 -13.36 17.05 -10.38
CA ILE A 55 -14.46 16.83 -9.42
C ILE A 55 -14.93 18.15 -8.81
N ASN A 56 -14.20 19.25 -9.07
CA ASN A 56 -14.06 20.39 -8.19
C ASN A 56 -13.48 19.91 -6.85
N PRO A 57 -12.16 19.90 -6.64
CA PRO A 57 -11.01 20.47 -7.39
C PRO A 57 -10.65 19.88 -8.79
N GLU A 58 -9.64 20.49 -9.45
CA GLU A 58 -9.05 20.05 -10.74
C GLU A 58 -7.55 19.68 -10.65
N PHE A 59 -7.18 18.49 -11.13
CA PHE A 59 -5.78 18.01 -11.14
C PHE A 59 -5.34 17.49 -12.50
N ARG A 60 -4.08 17.69 -12.88
CA ARG A 60 -3.45 16.94 -13.98
C ARG A 60 -2.53 15.87 -13.43
N LEU A 61 -2.74 14.65 -13.89
CA LEU A 61 -1.90 13.50 -13.63
C LEU A 61 -0.98 13.26 -14.81
N TYR A 62 0.31 13.15 -14.56
CA TYR A 62 1.33 12.81 -15.55
C TYR A 62 1.71 11.35 -15.37
N LEU A 63 1.36 10.48 -16.32
CA LEU A 63 1.54 9.03 -16.18
C LEU A 63 2.59 8.48 -17.12
N ASP A 64 3.27 7.41 -16.74
CA ASP A 64 4.11 6.61 -17.62
C ASP A 64 3.30 5.60 -18.46
N VAL A 65 3.98 4.75 -19.24
CA VAL A 65 3.33 3.73 -20.10
C VAL A 65 2.67 2.59 -19.32
N ALA A 66 3.05 2.38 -18.06
CA ALA A 66 2.48 1.36 -17.19
C ALA A 66 1.27 1.88 -16.38
N GLY A 67 1.01 3.19 -16.42
CA GLY A 67 -0.04 3.84 -15.64
C GLY A 67 0.41 4.26 -14.23
N GLU A 68 1.71 4.36 -13.98
CA GLU A 68 2.25 4.93 -12.75
C GLU A 68 2.21 6.46 -12.81
N VAL A 69 1.81 7.10 -11.72
CA VAL A 69 1.70 8.57 -11.64
C VAL A 69 3.07 9.16 -11.28
N LEU A 70 3.65 9.90 -12.21
CA LEU A 70 4.94 10.55 -12.05
C LEU A 70 4.84 11.90 -11.33
N ALA A 71 3.70 12.58 -11.50
CA ALA A 71 3.42 13.86 -10.84
C ALA A 71 1.93 14.21 -10.87
N VAL A 72 1.50 15.03 -9.90
CA VAL A 72 0.15 15.59 -9.79
C VAL A 72 0.26 17.12 -9.74
N GLU A 73 -0.33 17.79 -10.72
CA GLU A 73 -0.39 19.25 -10.78
C GLU A 73 -1.76 19.74 -10.32
N PRO A 74 -1.85 20.57 -9.26
CA PRO A 74 -3.10 21.24 -8.91
C PRO A 74 -3.38 22.37 -9.90
N VAL A 75 -4.48 22.27 -10.65
CA VAL A 75 -4.80 23.18 -11.76
C VAL A 75 -5.49 24.45 -11.27
N ASN A 76 -6.37 24.33 -10.28
CA ASN A 76 -7.15 25.45 -9.73
C ASN A 76 -6.85 25.70 -8.23
N ASP A 77 -7.44 26.76 -7.66
CA ASP A 77 -7.18 27.11 -6.26
C ASP A 77 -7.78 26.11 -5.27
N ASP A 78 -8.89 25.46 -5.62
CA ASP A 78 -9.47 24.37 -4.83
C ASP A 78 -8.52 23.18 -4.75
N ALA A 79 -7.88 22.82 -5.87
CA ALA A 79 -6.87 21.76 -5.93
C ALA A 79 -5.66 22.09 -5.04
N LYS A 80 -5.17 23.33 -5.10
CA LYS A 80 -4.07 23.78 -4.22
C LYS A 80 -4.44 23.72 -2.75
N SER A 81 -5.72 23.84 -2.40
CA SER A 81 -6.17 23.80 -1.01
C SER A 81 -6.15 22.39 -0.41
N VAL A 82 -6.19 21.34 -1.24
CA VAL A 82 -6.24 19.94 -0.79
C VAL A 82 -5.07 19.07 -1.25
N ILE A 83 -4.19 19.56 -2.12
CA ILE A 83 -3.07 18.80 -2.70
C ILE A 83 -2.13 18.20 -1.64
N ASP A 84 -1.99 18.84 -0.48
CA ASP A 84 -1.17 18.33 0.64
C ASP A 84 -1.71 17.01 1.23
N ASN A 85 -2.98 16.65 0.92
CA ASN A 85 -3.62 15.39 1.32
C ASN A 85 -3.62 14.33 0.21
N VAL A 86 -3.01 14.60 -0.94
CA VAL A 86 -2.89 13.64 -2.06
C VAL A 86 -1.45 13.11 -2.08
N ASP A 87 -1.24 11.80 -2.01
CA ASP A 87 0.12 11.25 -2.09
C ASP A 87 0.65 11.32 -3.53
N THR A 88 1.54 12.29 -3.75
CA THR A 88 2.15 12.57 -5.06
C THR A 88 3.46 11.81 -5.30
N LYS A 89 3.88 10.94 -4.37
CA LYS A 89 5.26 10.42 -4.36
C LYS A 89 5.43 8.97 -4.78
N ASN A 90 4.37 8.14 -4.89
CA ASN A 90 4.49 6.72 -5.29
C ASN A 90 3.14 5.98 -5.51
N GLY A 91 2.21 6.55 -6.28
CA GLY A 91 0.93 5.92 -6.56
C GLY A 91 0.76 5.44 -8.00
N ASN A 92 0.05 4.34 -8.21
CA ASN A 92 -0.55 4.06 -9.52
C ASN A 92 -1.80 4.95 -9.69
N ILE A 93 -2.37 5.01 -10.89
CA ILE A 93 -3.54 5.87 -11.13
C ILE A 93 -4.69 5.59 -10.14
N SER A 94 -4.95 4.33 -9.79
CA SER A 94 -6.05 3.96 -8.90
C SER A 94 -5.89 4.53 -7.49
N THR A 95 -4.70 4.40 -6.88
CA THR A 95 -4.46 4.93 -5.53
C THR A 95 -4.50 6.46 -5.50
N VAL A 96 -4.01 7.12 -6.55
CA VAL A 96 -4.04 8.59 -6.62
C VAL A 96 -5.46 9.11 -6.81
N ILE A 97 -6.32 8.40 -7.54
CA ILE A 97 -7.73 8.76 -7.64
C ILE A 97 -8.47 8.59 -6.31
N GLU A 98 -8.20 7.52 -5.55
CA GLU A 98 -8.74 7.34 -4.19
C GLU A 98 -8.38 8.53 -3.29
N ASP A 99 -7.10 8.91 -3.27
CA ASP A 99 -6.61 10.07 -2.53
C ASP A 99 -7.29 11.37 -2.96
N ILE A 100 -7.45 11.60 -4.26
CA ILE A 100 -8.13 12.79 -4.80
C ILE A 100 -9.59 12.83 -4.34
N VAL A 101 -10.31 11.72 -4.43
CA VAL A 101 -11.72 11.65 -4.00
C VAL A 101 -11.82 11.92 -2.49
N GLU A 102 -10.97 11.29 -1.68
CA GLU A 102 -10.96 11.48 -0.24
C GLU A 102 -10.61 12.92 0.15
N ALA A 103 -9.56 13.49 -0.44
CA ALA A 103 -9.11 14.86 -0.21
C ALA A 103 -10.18 15.89 -0.61
N SER A 104 -10.85 15.66 -1.75
CA SER A 104 -11.93 16.52 -2.24
C SER A 104 -13.15 16.47 -1.33
N ASN A 105 -13.53 15.28 -0.87
CA ASN A 105 -14.64 15.11 0.07
C ASN A 105 -14.34 15.75 1.43
N LYS A 106 -13.14 15.52 2.00
CA LYS A 106 -12.70 16.17 3.25
C LYS A 106 -12.61 17.70 3.12
N GLY A 107 -12.27 18.19 1.93
CA GLY A 107 -12.27 19.62 1.59
C GLY A 107 -13.67 20.22 1.48
N GLY A 108 -14.72 19.41 1.45
CA GLY A 108 -16.12 19.84 1.32
C GLY A 108 -16.51 20.21 -0.11
N PHE A 109 -15.82 19.67 -1.10
CA PHE A 109 -16.06 19.97 -2.51
C PHE A 109 -16.95 18.95 -3.23
N VAL A 110 -17.30 17.84 -2.56
CA VAL A 110 -18.14 16.78 -3.10
C VAL A 110 -19.55 16.89 -2.51
N ASP A 111 -20.54 17.03 -3.37
CA ASP A 111 -21.97 17.03 -3.07
C ASP A 111 -22.72 15.92 -3.84
N ASP A 112 -24.01 15.74 -3.56
CA ASP A 112 -24.85 14.67 -4.11
C ASP A 112 -25.08 14.77 -5.63
N ASP A 113 -24.71 15.89 -6.27
CA ASP A 113 -24.80 16.12 -7.72
C ASP A 113 -23.44 16.37 -8.38
N ALA A 114 -22.36 16.06 -7.68
CA ALA A 114 -21.01 16.18 -8.19
C ALA A 114 -20.86 15.41 -9.50
N THR A 115 -20.16 16.03 -10.46
CA THR A 115 -19.75 15.39 -11.69
C THR A 115 -18.25 15.15 -11.61
N PHE A 116 -17.84 13.92 -11.87
CA PHE A 116 -16.44 13.54 -11.89
C PHE A 116 -16.02 13.22 -13.32
N ASN A 117 -15.14 14.03 -13.89
CA ASN A 117 -14.69 13.88 -15.26
C ASN A 117 -13.22 13.53 -15.33
N PHE A 118 -12.91 12.53 -16.17
CA PHE A 118 -11.56 12.23 -16.62
C PHE A 118 -11.41 12.67 -18.07
N GLU A 119 -10.40 13.47 -18.36
CA GLU A 119 -10.07 13.87 -19.72
C GLU A 119 -8.61 13.57 -20.05
N ILE A 120 -8.34 12.69 -21.01
CA ILE A 120 -6.97 12.54 -21.54
C ILE A 120 -6.66 13.76 -22.41
N LYS A 121 -5.73 14.60 -21.95
CA LYS A 121 -5.32 15.84 -22.65
C LYS A 121 -4.22 15.61 -23.67
N GLU A 122 -3.37 14.61 -23.45
CA GLU A 122 -2.20 14.37 -24.29
C GLU A 122 -1.77 12.90 -24.20
N ILE A 123 -1.45 12.28 -25.35
CA ILE A 123 -0.77 10.98 -25.42
C ILE A 123 0.55 11.17 -26.17
N LYS A 124 1.68 10.95 -25.50
CA LYS A 124 3.03 11.04 -26.08
C LYS A 124 3.58 9.70 -26.56
N ASP A 125 3.19 8.61 -25.92
CA ASP A 125 3.64 7.26 -26.29
C ASP A 125 2.45 6.46 -26.80
N GLU A 126 2.55 5.97 -28.03
CA GLU A 126 1.50 5.20 -28.72
C GLU A 126 1.17 3.88 -28.00
N LYS A 127 2.02 3.41 -27.08
CA LYS A 127 1.76 2.22 -26.25
C LYS A 127 0.76 2.46 -25.13
N VAL A 128 0.42 3.73 -24.83
CA VAL A 128 -0.59 4.04 -23.83
C VAL A 128 -1.93 3.52 -24.31
N ASN A 129 -2.52 2.61 -23.53
CA ASN A 129 -3.89 2.18 -23.73
C ASN A 129 -4.82 3.14 -22.97
N ALA A 130 -5.41 4.09 -23.69
CA ALA A 130 -6.33 5.08 -23.12
C ALA A 130 -7.53 4.42 -22.42
N GLU A 131 -8.00 3.28 -22.92
CA GLU A 131 -9.10 2.54 -22.31
C GLU A 131 -8.69 1.98 -20.94
N ASP A 132 -7.54 1.32 -20.85
CA ASP A 132 -7.00 0.79 -19.58
C ASP A 132 -6.80 1.90 -18.53
N VAL A 133 -6.33 3.08 -18.97
CA VAL A 133 -6.21 4.26 -18.10
C VAL A 133 -7.57 4.70 -17.58
N PHE A 134 -8.59 4.81 -18.45
CA PHE A 134 -9.93 5.20 -18.02
C PHE A 134 -10.61 4.15 -17.16
N THR A 135 -10.48 2.86 -17.49
CA THR A 135 -11.04 1.76 -16.70
C THR A 135 -10.51 1.82 -15.26
N LYS A 136 -9.19 1.86 -15.07
CA LYS A 136 -8.57 1.92 -13.74
C LYS A 136 -8.97 3.17 -12.95
N ALA A 137 -9.02 4.32 -13.62
CA ALA A 137 -9.40 5.58 -12.98
C ALA A 137 -10.88 5.58 -12.58
N ARG A 138 -11.75 5.09 -13.46
CA ARG A 138 -13.20 4.99 -13.22
C ARG A 138 -13.51 4.02 -12.09
N GLU A 139 -12.95 2.82 -12.10
CA GLU A 139 -13.15 1.81 -11.05
C GLU A 139 -12.76 2.37 -9.67
N SER A 140 -11.60 3.02 -9.58
CA SER A 140 -11.13 3.66 -8.35
C SER A 140 -12.09 4.75 -7.85
N ALA A 141 -12.55 5.63 -8.76
CA ALA A 141 -13.51 6.67 -8.42
C ALA A 141 -14.85 6.07 -7.95
N GLU A 142 -15.40 5.09 -8.68
CA GLU A 142 -16.67 4.43 -8.33
C GLU A 142 -16.61 3.77 -6.96
N ASN A 143 -15.54 3.04 -6.67
CA ASN A 143 -15.33 2.40 -5.36
C ASN A 143 -15.23 3.45 -4.24
N SER A 144 -14.50 4.54 -4.50
CA SER A 144 -14.34 5.64 -3.54
C SER A 144 -15.66 6.34 -3.22
N PHE A 145 -16.46 6.69 -4.23
CA PHE A 145 -17.76 7.34 -4.01
C PHE A 145 -18.78 6.43 -3.34
N LYS A 146 -18.78 5.14 -3.70
CA LYS A 146 -19.62 4.14 -3.04
C LYS A 146 -19.29 4.01 -1.55
N ALA A 147 -18.00 4.03 -1.18
CA ALA A 147 -17.58 4.01 0.22
C ALA A 147 -18.02 5.25 1.00
N LEU A 148 -18.19 6.39 0.31
CA LEU A 148 -18.67 7.65 0.88
C LEU A 148 -20.19 7.79 0.90
N ASP A 149 -20.94 6.82 0.32
CA ASP A 149 -22.40 6.89 0.13
C ASP A 149 -22.84 8.12 -0.69
N VAL A 150 -22.04 8.51 -1.69
CA VAL A 150 -22.32 9.63 -2.61
C VAL A 150 -22.57 9.09 -4.01
N GLU A 151 -23.66 9.54 -4.65
CA GLU A 151 -23.94 9.25 -6.05
C GLU A 151 -23.27 10.30 -6.94
N VAL A 152 -22.40 9.89 -7.85
CA VAL A 152 -21.62 10.80 -8.69
C VAL A 152 -21.71 10.36 -10.14
N LYS A 153 -21.87 11.33 -11.06
CA LYS A 153 -21.82 11.06 -12.50
C LYS A 153 -20.38 11.05 -12.97
N ILE A 154 -19.88 9.88 -13.38
CA ILE A 154 -18.53 9.75 -13.93
C ILE A 154 -18.54 9.77 -15.45
N THR A 155 -17.77 10.68 -16.05
CA THR A 155 -17.57 10.80 -17.50
C THR A 155 -16.09 10.68 -17.87
N THR A 156 -15.83 10.13 -19.05
CA THR A 156 -14.49 10.00 -19.64
C THR A 156 -14.49 10.65 -21.02
N THR A 157 -13.44 11.39 -21.37
CA THR A 157 -13.29 12.04 -22.68
C THR A 157 -11.83 12.05 -23.11
N ILE A 158 -11.55 11.93 -24.40
CA ILE A 158 -10.22 12.19 -24.96
C ILE A 158 -10.29 13.53 -25.67
N ALA A 159 -9.37 14.45 -25.38
CA ALA A 159 -9.32 15.75 -26.06
C ALA A 159 -9.08 15.55 -27.56
N GLU A 160 -9.77 16.32 -28.39
CA GLU A 160 -9.75 16.19 -29.86
C GLU A 160 -8.33 16.35 -30.44
N ASP A 161 -7.47 17.09 -29.76
CA ASP A 161 -6.08 17.36 -30.11
C ASP A 161 -5.06 16.45 -29.40
N ALA A 162 -5.51 15.48 -28.60
CA ALA A 162 -4.63 14.57 -27.85
C ALA A 162 -3.85 13.58 -28.73
N LYS A 163 -4.19 13.47 -30.03
CA LYS A 163 -3.52 12.62 -31.04
C LYS A 163 -3.08 13.47 -32.23
N GLY A 164 -1.78 13.45 -32.57
CA GLY A 164 -1.30 13.96 -33.85
C GLY A 164 -1.84 13.13 -35.02
N ASP A 165 -2.38 13.82 -36.03
CA ASP A 165 -2.81 13.37 -37.36
C ASP A 165 -3.23 11.89 -37.49
N VAL A 166 -4.49 11.56 -37.20
CA VAL A 166 -5.17 10.40 -37.81
C VAL A 166 -6.59 10.81 -38.21
N ASP A 167 -6.88 10.52 -39.49
CA ASP A 167 -8.05 10.83 -40.30
C ASP A 167 -9.41 10.77 -39.59
N GLU A 168 -10.24 11.75 -39.96
CA GLU A 168 -11.64 11.94 -39.59
C GLU A 168 -12.48 10.68 -39.86
N ASN A 169 -13.24 10.22 -38.87
CA ASN A 169 -14.57 9.73 -39.18
C ASN A 169 -15.58 10.03 -38.06
N GLU A 170 -16.56 10.83 -38.47
CA GLU A 170 -17.82 11.24 -37.89
C GLU A 170 -18.30 10.57 -36.59
N SER A 171 -18.57 11.44 -35.61
CA SER A 171 -19.62 11.27 -34.63
C SER A 171 -20.94 10.89 -35.30
N GLN A 172 -21.38 9.65 -35.10
CA GLN A 172 -22.75 9.24 -35.35
C GLN A 172 -23.33 8.58 -34.11
N THR A 173 -24.42 9.15 -33.61
CA THR A 173 -25.39 8.46 -32.79
C THR A 173 -25.97 7.30 -33.61
N VAL A 174 -25.54 6.06 -33.36
CA VAL A 174 -26.01 4.89 -34.12
C VAL A 174 -27.21 4.23 -33.41
N PRO A 175 -28.37 4.11 -34.07
CA PRO A 175 -29.45 3.22 -33.65
C PRO A 175 -29.11 1.77 -34.00
N ASP A 176 -29.27 0.83 -33.05
CA ASP A 176 -29.28 -0.65 -33.20
C ASP A 176 -28.83 -1.19 -34.56
N GLU A 177 -27.54 -1.06 -34.88
CA GLU A 177 -26.93 -1.74 -36.02
C GLU A 177 -26.32 -3.05 -35.51
N VAL A 178 -26.78 -4.17 -36.08
CA VAL A 178 -26.37 -5.52 -35.69
C VAL A 178 -24.91 -5.72 -36.08
N HIS A 179 -24.00 -5.44 -35.14
CA HIS A 179 -22.63 -5.92 -35.18
C HIS A 179 -22.56 -7.27 -34.46
N GLU A 180 -21.66 -8.14 -34.91
CA GLU A 180 -21.44 -9.43 -34.25
C GLU A 180 -20.64 -9.21 -32.96
N HIS A 181 -21.19 -9.65 -31.83
CA HIS A 181 -20.54 -9.45 -30.54
C HIS A 181 -19.38 -10.43 -30.37
N ASP A 182 -18.18 -9.88 -30.25
CA ASP A 182 -16.99 -10.58 -29.76
C ASP A 182 -16.75 -10.13 -28.31
N TYR A 183 -17.04 -11.02 -27.35
CA TYR A 183 -16.96 -10.72 -25.92
C TYR A 183 -15.60 -11.10 -25.35
N SER A 184 -15.05 -10.22 -24.49
CA SER A 184 -13.89 -10.55 -23.69
C SER A 184 -14.21 -11.59 -22.62
N ASP A 185 -13.19 -12.25 -22.07
CA ASP A 185 -13.38 -13.06 -20.87
C ASP A 185 -13.87 -12.19 -19.69
N ALA A 186 -14.71 -12.77 -18.83
CA ALA A 186 -15.12 -12.15 -17.58
C ALA A 186 -13.93 -12.07 -16.60
N THR A 187 -13.93 -11.03 -15.76
CA THR A 187 -12.91 -10.81 -14.71
C THR A 187 -13.51 -11.02 -13.32
N CYS A 188 -12.73 -10.81 -12.25
CA CYS A 188 -13.25 -10.84 -10.88
C CYS A 188 -14.30 -9.76 -10.61
N LEU A 189 -14.25 -8.65 -11.33
CA LEU A 189 -15.08 -7.47 -11.09
C LEU A 189 -16.14 -7.25 -12.18
N LEU A 190 -15.91 -7.73 -13.40
CA LEU A 190 -16.77 -7.45 -14.55
C LEU A 190 -17.20 -8.73 -15.29
N PRO A 191 -18.43 -8.76 -15.85
CA PRO A 191 -18.84 -9.79 -16.78
C PRO A 191 -18.05 -9.74 -18.10
N ALA A 192 -18.27 -10.72 -18.98
CA ALA A 192 -17.72 -10.72 -20.32
C ALA A 192 -18.24 -9.49 -21.08
N THR A 193 -17.36 -8.69 -21.69
CA THR A 193 -17.74 -7.38 -22.23
C THR A 193 -17.34 -7.29 -23.70
N CYS A 194 -18.27 -6.85 -24.56
CA CYS A 194 -17.99 -6.57 -25.96
C CYS A 194 -17.45 -5.14 -26.12
N SER A 195 -16.67 -4.90 -27.17
CA SER A 195 -16.16 -3.56 -27.51
C SER A 195 -17.26 -2.48 -27.69
N CYS A 196 -18.53 -2.87 -27.86
CA CYS A 196 -19.66 -1.97 -27.92
C CYS A 196 -20.28 -1.60 -26.56
N GLY A 197 -19.81 -2.21 -25.47
CA GLY A 197 -20.32 -2.03 -24.10
C GLY A 197 -21.44 -2.98 -23.68
N GLU A 198 -21.91 -3.88 -24.55
CA GLU A 198 -22.81 -4.97 -24.13
C GLU A 198 -22.06 -5.97 -23.26
N THR A 199 -22.75 -6.52 -22.26
CA THR A 199 -22.18 -7.47 -21.30
C THR A 199 -22.92 -8.80 -21.34
N GLU A 200 -22.18 -9.90 -21.28
CA GLU A 200 -22.72 -11.24 -21.18
C GLU A 200 -22.32 -11.91 -19.85
N GLY A 201 -23.30 -12.45 -19.14
CA GLY A 201 -23.08 -13.15 -17.87
C GLY A 201 -22.81 -12.21 -16.70
N GLU A 202 -22.09 -12.72 -15.70
CA GLU A 202 -21.78 -12.04 -14.45
C GLU A 202 -20.26 -12.00 -14.24
N ALA A 203 -19.79 -11.10 -13.38
CA ALA A 203 -18.41 -11.13 -12.91
C ALA A 203 -18.09 -12.47 -12.22
N LEU A 204 -16.85 -12.95 -12.35
CA LEU A 204 -16.41 -14.20 -11.73
C LEU A 204 -16.40 -14.12 -10.19
N GLY A 205 -16.35 -12.91 -9.65
CA GLY A 205 -16.10 -12.66 -8.23
C GLY A 205 -14.68 -13.05 -7.80
N HIS A 206 -14.33 -12.64 -6.58
CA HIS A 206 -13.07 -13.05 -5.97
C HIS A 206 -13.18 -14.46 -5.38
N ASP A 207 -12.19 -15.29 -5.68
CA ASP A 207 -11.97 -16.58 -5.05
C ASP A 207 -10.75 -16.45 -4.13
N PHE A 208 -10.98 -16.01 -2.89
CA PHE A 208 -9.92 -15.73 -1.93
C PHE A 208 -9.36 -17.01 -1.31
N VAL A 209 -8.05 -17.18 -1.39
CA VAL A 209 -7.29 -18.25 -0.74
C VAL A 209 -6.28 -17.59 0.20
N LYS A 210 -6.41 -17.82 1.51
CA LYS A 210 -5.58 -17.18 2.54
C LYS A 210 -5.57 -15.64 2.44
N GLY A 211 -6.74 -15.06 2.16
CA GLY A 211 -6.93 -13.62 2.07
C GLY A 211 -6.45 -12.98 0.77
N VAL A 212 -6.03 -13.76 -0.23
CA VAL A 212 -5.60 -13.24 -1.54
C VAL A 212 -6.39 -13.93 -2.65
N CYS A 213 -6.92 -13.16 -3.59
CA CYS A 213 -7.69 -13.69 -4.70
C CYS A 213 -6.78 -14.51 -5.62
N SER A 214 -7.17 -15.76 -5.89
CA SER A 214 -6.38 -16.69 -6.71
C SER A 214 -6.23 -16.26 -8.18
N ARG A 215 -7.04 -15.31 -8.64
CA ARG A 215 -7.07 -14.84 -10.04
C ARG A 215 -6.40 -13.48 -10.22
N CYS A 216 -6.72 -12.50 -9.37
CA CYS A 216 -6.28 -11.10 -9.55
C CYS A 216 -5.36 -10.57 -8.43
N ASN A 217 -5.03 -11.40 -7.43
CA ASN A 217 -4.21 -11.03 -6.26
C ASN A 217 -4.79 -9.91 -5.36
N GLU A 218 -6.06 -9.56 -5.53
CA GLU A 218 -6.75 -8.66 -4.61
C GLU A 218 -6.71 -9.21 -3.18
N VAL A 219 -6.55 -8.34 -2.18
CA VAL A 219 -6.54 -8.74 -0.77
C VAL A 219 -7.96 -8.66 -0.22
N ASP A 220 -8.40 -9.70 0.46
CA ASP A 220 -9.68 -9.71 1.18
C ASP A 220 -9.58 -8.77 2.41
N PRO A 221 -10.33 -7.65 2.45
CA PRO A 221 -10.26 -6.69 3.56
C PRO A 221 -10.81 -7.27 4.87
N ASP A 222 -11.63 -8.32 4.80
CA ASP A 222 -12.22 -8.98 5.97
C ASP A 222 -11.38 -10.18 6.43
N PHE A 223 -10.37 -10.61 5.66
CA PHE A 223 -9.53 -11.74 6.02
C PHE A 223 -8.57 -11.39 7.15
N SER A 224 -8.66 -12.17 8.22
CA SER A 224 -7.70 -12.13 9.32
C SER A 224 -7.48 -13.52 9.91
N TYR A 225 -6.25 -13.81 10.32
CA TYR A 225 -5.96 -15.00 11.11
C TYR A 225 -6.41 -14.80 12.57
N PRO A 226 -6.72 -15.89 13.29
CA PRO A 226 -6.95 -15.82 14.73
C PRO A 226 -5.78 -15.12 15.43
N SER A 227 -6.10 -14.29 16.42
CA SER A 227 -5.08 -13.52 17.16
C SER A 227 -3.99 -14.44 17.69
N VAL A 228 -2.73 -14.06 17.42
CA VAL A 228 -1.57 -14.85 17.86
C VAL A 228 -1.46 -14.86 19.39
N SER A 229 -1.93 -13.80 20.04
CA SER A 229 -2.00 -13.68 21.50
C SER A 229 -3.14 -14.50 22.12
N GLY A 230 -4.08 -14.98 21.30
CA GLY A 230 -5.16 -15.88 21.71
C GLY A 230 -4.77 -17.36 21.70
N LYS A 231 -3.62 -17.71 21.13
CA LYS A 231 -3.19 -19.11 21.01
C LYS A 231 -2.53 -19.61 22.28
N LYS A 232 -2.84 -20.86 22.65
CA LYS A 232 -2.20 -21.56 23.78
C LYS A 232 -1.12 -22.51 23.28
N GLY A 233 0.13 -22.10 23.47
CA GLY A 233 1.29 -22.85 23.01
C GLY A 233 2.50 -21.94 22.81
N ARG A 234 3.41 -22.36 21.93
CA ARG A 234 4.65 -21.63 21.65
C ARG A 234 4.95 -21.56 20.15
N TRP A 235 5.57 -20.46 19.73
CA TRP A 235 6.15 -20.34 18.39
C TRP A 235 7.61 -20.72 18.46
N THR A 236 8.07 -21.56 17.55
CA THR A 236 9.44 -22.10 17.59
C THR A 236 10.11 -21.97 16.25
N ALA A 237 11.43 -21.76 16.27
CA ALA A 237 12.27 -21.87 15.10
C ALA A 237 13.66 -22.39 15.49
N LYS A 238 14.37 -22.94 14.51
CA LYS A 238 15.75 -23.38 14.67
C LYS A 238 16.57 -22.87 13.49
N PHE A 239 17.78 -22.39 13.77
CA PHE A 239 18.74 -21.99 12.74
C PHE A 239 20.17 -22.22 13.23
N VAL A 240 21.12 -22.30 12.31
CA VAL A 240 22.54 -22.49 12.62
C VAL A 240 23.30 -21.23 12.23
N ASP A 241 24.18 -20.77 13.11
CA ASP A 241 25.21 -19.77 12.79
C ASP A 241 26.57 -20.30 13.29
N GLY A 242 27.54 -20.40 12.38
CA GLY A 242 28.79 -21.13 12.63
C GLY A 242 28.55 -22.59 13.04
N ASP A 243 29.08 -22.97 14.20
CA ASP A 243 28.95 -24.32 14.79
C ASP A 243 27.86 -24.40 15.87
N THR A 244 27.04 -23.35 16.01
CA THR A 244 26.01 -23.26 17.05
C THR A 244 24.61 -23.37 16.44
N LEU A 245 23.82 -24.29 16.97
CA LEU A 245 22.38 -24.39 16.73
C LEU A 245 21.62 -23.50 17.70
N TYR A 246 20.87 -22.56 17.18
CA TYR A 246 19.94 -21.73 17.92
C TYR A 246 18.55 -22.34 17.83
N SER A 247 17.90 -22.52 18.98
CA SER A 247 16.53 -23.01 19.10
C SER A 247 15.70 -21.99 19.86
N ILE A 248 14.99 -21.13 19.13
CA ILE A 248 14.21 -20.05 19.72
C ILE A 248 12.78 -20.50 20.01
N SER A 249 12.18 -19.94 21.06
CA SER A 249 10.80 -20.21 21.46
C SER A 249 10.13 -18.95 22.01
N PHE A 250 8.98 -18.60 21.46
CA PHE A 250 8.14 -17.49 21.92
C PHE A 250 6.88 -18.03 22.57
N ARG A 251 6.52 -17.48 23.72
CA ARG A 251 5.18 -17.56 24.28
C ARG A 251 4.61 -16.16 24.28
N ILE A 252 3.55 -15.95 23.50
CA ILE A 252 2.90 -14.64 23.31
C ILE A 252 1.45 -14.61 23.78
N SER A 253 0.98 -15.70 24.38
CA SER A 253 -0.38 -15.81 24.92
C SER A 253 -0.66 -14.72 25.96
N ASN A 254 -1.85 -14.13 25.91
CA ASN A 254 -2.33 -13.21 26.95
C ASN A 254 -2.81 -13.93 28.23
N SER A 255 -3.08 -15.24 28.15
CA SER A 255 -3.52 -16.04 29.29
C SER A 255 -2.38 -16.66 30.09
N GLU A 256 -1.14 -16.52 29.62
CA GLU A 256 0.06 -17.10 30.22
C GLU A 256 1.19 -16.07 30.28
N GLU A 257 2.29 -16.41 30.93
CA GLU A 257 3.48 -15.56 30.99
C GLU A 257 4.09 -15.45 29.58
N LYS A 258 4.26 -14.21 29.12
CA LYS A 258 4.90 -13.94 27.84
C LYS A 258 6.41 -14.03 28.00
N TRP A 259 7.04 -14.79 27.13
CA TRP A 259 8.42 -15.22 27.30
C TRP A 259 9.09 -15.43 25.95
N PHE A 260 10.35 -15.05 25.85
CA PHE A 260 11.25 -15.39 24.76
C PHE A 260 12.40 -16.21 25.33
N GLY A 261 12.66 -17.38 24.76
CA GLY A 261 13.73 -18.27 25.21
C GLY A 261 14.55 -18.80 24.06
N VAL A 262 15.83 -19.02 24.31
CA VAL A 262 16.80 -19.44 23.29
C VAL A 262 17.64 -20.59 23.81
N GLY A 263 17.43 -21.78 23.28
CA GLY A 263 18.35 -22.90 23.50
C GLY A 263 19.56 -22.80 22.56
N LEU A 264 20.76 -22.95 23.10
CA LEU A 264 22.01 -23.01 22.33
C LEU A 264 22.51 -24.46 22.29
N GLY A 265 22.85 -24.93 21.10
CA GLY A 265 23.40 -26.27 20.88
C GLY A 265 24.78 -26.21 20.25
N ASP A 266 25.77 -26.80 20.91
CA ASP A 266 27.11 -26.92 20.35
C ASP A 266 27.16 -28.12 19.38
N LEU A 267 27.87 -27.98 18.27
CA LEU A 267 28.11 -29.09 17.34
C LEU A 267 28.78 -30.27 18.05
N ALA A 268 28.12 -31.43 18.01
CA ALA A 268 28.51 -32.58 18.81
C ALA A 268 29.62 -33.44 18.18
N ASP A 269 30.06 -33.13 16.96
CA ASP A 269 31.01 -33.95 16.17
C ASP A 269 32.26 -34.34 16.96
N ASN A 270 32.90 -33.37 17.63
CA ASN A 270 34.10 -33.62 18.45
C ASN A 270 33.78 -34.32 19.78
N MET A 271 32.54 -34.21 20.28
CA MET A 271 32.11 -34.84 21.54
C MET A 271 31.76 -36.32 21.37
N MET A 272 31.44 -36.74 20.15
CA MET A 272 31.13 -38.13 19.81
C MET A 272 32.38 -38.98 19.53
N GLU A 273 33.56 -38.36 19.40
CA GLU A 273 34.79 -39.06 19.06
C GLU A 273 35.13 -40.13 20.12
N GLY A 274 35.22 -41.39 19.69
CA GLY A 274 35.53 -42.51 20.57
C GLY A 274 34.35 -43.11 21.35
N LEU A 275 33.15 -42.54 21.28
CA LEU A 275 31.93 -43.14 21.84
C LEU A 275 31.42 -44.28 20.95
N THR A 276 31.02 -45.40 21.55
CA THR A 276 30.44 -46.55 20.82
C THR A 276 29.36 -47.23 21.66
N GLY A 277 28.46 -47.99 21.01
CA GLY A 277 27.43 -48.77 21.70
C GLY A 277 26.48 -47.91 22.55
N GLU A 278 26.15 -48.40 23.76
CA GLU A 278 25.20 -47.76 24.68
C GLU A 278 25.62 -46.34 25.08
N ASP A 279 26.94 -46.06 25.19
CA ASP A 279 27.43 -44.73 25.54
C ASP A 279 27.13 -43.70 24.44
N LEU A 280 27.24 -44.10 23.16
CA LEU A 280 26.88 -43.26 22.03
C LEU A 280 25.37 -43.03 21.99
N GLU A 281 24.56 -44.09 22.19
CA GLU A 281 23.10 -43.97 22.22
C GLU A 281 22.63 -43.03 23.34
N MET A 282 23.22 -43.15 24.53
CA MET A 282 22.94 -42.27 25.65
C MET A 282 23.34 -40.83 25.35
N PHE A 283 24.53 -40.60 24.77
CA PHE A 283 24.96 -39.25 24.40
C PHE A 283 24.03 -38.62 23.35
N LEU A 284 23.66 -39.37 22.31
CA LEU A 284 22.74 -38.93 21.27
C LEU A 284 21.34 -38.60 21.83
N SER A 285 20.92 -39.21 22.94
CA SER A 285 19.65 -38.89 23.60
C SER A 285 19.60 -37.47 24.18
N TYR A 286 20.75 -36.85 24.44
CA TYR A 286 20.87 -35.45 24.86
C TYR A 286 21.06 -34.48 23.68
N CYS A 287 21.23 -35.01 22.46
CA CYS A 287 21.46 -34.23 21.28
C CYS A 287 20.17 -33.98 20.49
N THR A 288 20.12 -32.85 19.80
CA THR A 288 19.13 -32.58 18.76
C THR A 288 19.75 -32.85 17.41
N LEU A 289 19.12 -33.72 16.61
CA LEU A 289 19.43 -33.87 15.19
C LEU A 289 18.81 -32.69 14.42
N PHE A 290 19.63 -31.95 13.68
CA PHE A 290 19.16 -30.87 12.82
C PHE A 290 19.95 -30.87 11.51
N GLY A 291 19.25 -31.00 10.38
CA GLY A 291 19.88 -31.36 9.12
C GLY A 291 20.50 -32.76 9.22
N ASP A 292 21.79 -32.85 8.95
CA ASP A 292 22.61 -34.07 9.02
C ASP A 292 23.56 -34.10 10.23
N LYS A 293 23.45 -33.14 11.16
CA LYS A 293 24.35 -32.96 12.30
C LYS A 293 23.64 -33.07 13.64
N TYR A 294 24.37 -33.54 14.65
CA TYR A 294 23.91 -33.57 16.04
C TYR A 294 24.44 -32.36 16.80
N TYR A 295 23.57 -31.76 17.61
CA TYR A 295 23.91 -30.64 18.47
C TYR A 295 23.59 -30.99 19.92
N TYR A 296 24.58 -30.85 20.81
CA TYR A 296 24.39 -31.04 22.23
C TYR A 296 23.71 -29.80 22.81
N MET A 297 22.44 -29.92 23.17
CA MET A 297 21.65 -28.76 23.60
C MET A 297 21.98 -28.38 25.04
N GLY A 298 22.53 -27.18 25.21
CA GLY A 298 22.70 -26.54 26.51
C GLY A 298 21.41 -25.94 27.05
N ARG A 299 21.47 -25.46 28.29
CA ARG A 299 20.40 -24.62 28.84
C ARG A 299 20.48 -23.24 28.19
N GLY A 300 19.34 -22.81 27.68
CA GLY A 300 19.12 -21.45 27.26
C GLY A 300 18.90 -20.50 28.42
N ASP A 301 19.12 -19.22 28.15
CA ASP A 301 18.49 -18.14 28.89
C ASP A 301 17.18 -17.73 28.20
N GLY A 302 16.42 -16.90 28.88
CA GLY A 302 15.31 -16.23 28.26
C GLY A 302 14.95 -14.98 29.02
N SER A 303 14.13 -14.18 28.35
CA SER A 303 13.79 -12.84 28.73
C SER A 303 12.30 -12.62 28.49
N GLY A 304 11.74 -11.60 29.12
CA GLY A 304 10.33 -11.31 28.96
C GLY A 304 10.01 -10.70 27.60
N ILE A 305 8.76 -10.87 27.19
CA ILE A 305 8.14 -10.09 26.12
C ILE A 305 7.20 -9.10 26.79
N THR A 306 7.39 -7.81 26.55
CA THR A 306 6.57 -6.76 27.18
C THR A 306 5.26 -6.55 26.47
N SER A 307 5.25 -6.62 25.14
CA SER A 307 4.03 -6.38 24.35
C SER A 307 4.06 -7.08 23.01
N VAL A 308 2.86 -7.36 22.51
CA VAL A 308 2.63 -7.89 21.16
C VAL A 308 1.51 -7.06 20.56
N SER A 309 1.73 -6.56 19.33
CA SER A 309 0.71 -5.88 18.54
C SER A 309 0.52 -6.57 17.19
N GLU A 310 -0.69 -6.49 16.68
CA GLU A 310 -1.14 -7.19 15.47
C GLU A 310 -1.80 -6.15 14.57
N ASP A 311 -1.33 -6.03 13.32
CA ASP A 311 -1.86 -5.13 12.30
C ASP A 311 -1.92 -5.86 10.95
N GLY A 312 -3.11 -6.32 10.58
CA GLY A 312 -3.33 -7.22 9.45
C GLY A 312 -2.44 -8.47 9.53
N MET A 313 -1.51 -8.59 8.58
CA MET A 313 -0.54 -9.69 8.50
C MET A 313 0.72 -9.47 9.32
N THR A 314 0.91 -8.27 9.87
CA THR A 314 2.09 -7.88 10.63
C THR A 314 1.89 -8.17 12.10
N VAL A 315 2.90 -8.77 12.74
CA VAL A 315 2.97 -8.97 14.18
C VAL A 315 4.26 -8.33 14.69
N THR A 316 4.14 -7.40 15.63
CA THR A 316 5.31 -6.79 16.28
C THR A 316 5.44 -7.35 17.68
N VAL A 317 6.61 -7.92 17.99
CA VAL A 317 6.94 -8.46 19.31
C VAL A 317 7.99 -7.58 19.95
N LYS A 318 7.66 -6.99 21.10
CA LYS A 318 8.57 -6.14 21.86
C LYS A 318 9.09 -6.88 23.08
N GLY A 319 10.40 -6.92 23.22
CA GLY A 319 11.08 -7.52 24.36
C GLY A 319 11.30 -6.54 25.52
N GLU A 320 11.76 -7.05 26.67
CA GLU A 320 12.06 -6.28 27.89
C GLU A 320 13.11 -5.19 27.68
N LEU A 321 14.06 -5.39 26.78
CA LEU A 321 15.09 -4.39 26.47
C LEU A 321 14.58 -3.28 25.55
N GLY A 322 13.31 -3.35 25.13
CA GLY A 322 12.64 -2.37 24.27
C GLY A 322 12.88 -2.57 22.78
N SER A 323 13.73 -3.53 22.40
CA SER A 323 13.93 -4.00 21.03
C SER A 323 12.69 -4.70 20.49
N GLU A 324 12.50 -4.66 19.17
CA GLU A 324 11.30 -5.17 18.50
C GLU A 324 11.66 -6.06 17.32
N ILE A 325 11.00 -7.21 17.20
CA ILE A 325 11.02 -8.02 15.98
C ILE A 325 9.70 -7.79 15.25
N ILE A 326 9.78 -7.62 13.92
CA ILE A 326 8.61 -7.57 13.05
C ILE A 326 8.50 -8.91 12.33
N LEU A 327 7.34 -9.54 12.48
CA LEU A 327 6.98 -10.80 11.86
C LEU A 327 5.86 -10.58 10.84
N THR A 328 5.85 -11.40 9.80
CA THR A 328 4.75 -11.45 8.82
C THR A 328 4.13 -12.83 8.85
N ARG A 329 2.81 -12.91 9.01
CA ARG A 329 2.04 -14.16 8.92
C ARG A 329 2.10 -14.69 7.50
N THR A 330 2.42 -15.96 7.35
CA THR A 330 2.39 -16.68 6.06
C THR A 330 1.34 -17.79 6.07
N ASP A 331 0.95 -18.24 7.25
CA ASP A 331 -0.16 -19.17 7.48
C ASP A 331 -0.76 -18.92 8.88
N GLU A 332 -1.82 -19.64 9.23
CA GLU A 332 -2.42 -19.59 10.57
C GLU A 332 -1.36 -19.90 11.64
N ASN A 333 -0.53 -20.91 11.41
CA ASN A 333 0.47 -21.41 12.36
C ASN A 333 1.91 -21.14 11.93
N GLU A 334 2.10 -20.20 11.00
CA GLU A 334 3.41 -19.86 10.47
C GLU A 334 3.61 -18.33 10.37
N MET A 335 4.77 -17.86 10.82
CA MET A 335 5.21 -16.48 10.67
C MET A 335 6.66 -16.45 10.20
N VAL A 336 7.03 -15.41 9.47
CA VAL A 336 8.40 -15.19 8.98
C VAL A 336 8.95 -13.92 9.62
N VAL A 337 10.21 -13.96 10.05
CA VAL A 337 10.93 -12.77 10.52
C VAL A 337 11.12 -11.82 9.34
N LYS A 338 10.43 -10.67 9.37
CA LYS A 338 10.57 -9.63 8.33
C LYS A 338 11.76 -8.72 8.64
N THR A 339 11.85 -8.24 9.87
CA THR A 339 12.99 -7.43 10.34
C THR A 339 13.35 -7.80 11.77
N SER A 340 14.64 -7.81 12.07
CA SER A 340 15.16 -8.06 13.42
C SER A 340 16.26 -7.05 13.77
N PRO A 341 16.36 -6.63 15.03
CA PRO A 341 17.47 -5.78 15.49
C PRO A 341 18.77 -6.59 15.56
N ASP A 342 19.90 -5.90 15.71
CA ASP A 342 21.21 -6.52 15.89
C ASP A 342 21.24 -7.48 17.09
N THR A 343 20.50 -7.14 18.16
CA THR A 343 20.26 -7.98 19.32
C THR A 343 18.80 -7.87 19.73
N PHE A 344 18.14 -9.01 19.93
CA PHE A 344 16.83 -9.09 20.55
C PHE A 344 16.92 -9.94 21.81
N GLU A 345 16.69 -9.31 22.96
CA GLU A 345 16.84 -9.94 24.27
C GLU A 345 18.23 -10.58 24.44
N CYS A 346 18.30 -11.88 24.67
CA CYS A 346 19.55 -12.63 24.82
C CYS A 346 20.18 -13.10 23.50
N LEU A 347 19.55 -12.82 22.35
CA LEU A 347 19.97 -13.34 21.06
C LEU A 347 20.47 -12.25 20.13
N ASP A 348 21.72 -12.40 19.73
CA ASP A 348 22.30 -11.60 18.65
C ASP A 348 21.78 -12.11 17.30
N LYS A 349 21.22 -11.19 16.52
CA LYS A 349 20.88 -11.32 15.11
C LYS A 349 20.00 -12.54 14.78
N ILE A 350 18.69 -12.38 14.93
CA ILE A 350 17.74 -13.35 14.39
C ILE A 350 17.68 -13.18 12.87
N PRO A 351 17.90 -14.24 12.08
CA PRO A 351 17.88 -14.12 10.62
C PRO A 351 16.54 -13.62 10.08
N GLU A 352 16.56 -12.59 9.24
CA GLU A 352 15.43 -12.25 8.38
C GLU A 352 15.13 -13.43 7.45
N GLY A 353 13.85 -13.71 7.24
CA GLY A 353 13.37 -14.89 6.53
C GLY A 353 13.28 -16.15 7.39
N LEU A 354 13.70 -16.13 8.67
CA LEU A 354 13.52 -17.27 9.56
C LEU A 354 12.03 -17.56 9.76
N VAL A 355 11.64 -18.82 9.52
CA VAL A 355 10.26 -19.28 9.67
C VAL A 355 10.02 -19.77 11.10
N LEU A 356 9.03 -19.17 11.77
CA LEU A 356 8.50 -19.60 13.05
C LEU A 356 7.24 -20.42 12.87
N THR A 357 7.18 -21.55 13.56
CA THR A 357 6.02 -22.46 13.52
C THR A 357 5.38 -22.57 14.90
N PHE A 358 4.05 -22.54 14.94
CA PHE A 358 3.30 -22.70 16.17
C PHE A 358 3.17 -24.16 16.58
N VAL A 359 3.45 -24.43 17.86
CA VAL A 359 3.27 -25.73 18.51
C VAL A 359 2.26 -25.54 19.64
N ALA A 360 1.10 -26.18 19.49
CA ALA A 360 0.04 -26.19 20.49
C ALA A 360 0.47 -26.96 21.75
N GLU A 361 -0.05 -26.55 22.92
CA GLU A 361 0.20 -27.18 24.22
C GLU A 361 -0.99 -27.95 24.80
#